data_AF-A0A1A9ZHI7-F1
#
_entry.id   AF-A0A1A9ZHI7-F1
#
_cell.length_a   1.000
_cell.length_b   1.000
_cell.length_c   1.000
_cell.angle_alpha   90.00
_cell.angle_beta   90.00
_cell.angle_gamma   90.00
#
_symmetry.space_group_name_H-M   'P 1'
#
loop_
_entity.id
_entity.type
_entity.pdbx_description
1 polymer ?
#
loop_
_entity_poly.entity_id
_entity_poly.type
_entity_poly.pdbx_seq_one_letter_code
_entity_poly.pdbx_strand_id
1 'polypeptide(L)'
;MEDPAASIAPSCLQKKKEEEEFAALQKEVIALHIIQNSYEHMLQHQKANPGPEEARLTDDAKFQVFQALMDEMFITFQHIPMDNFKQLIAGVIPWLEEHCKPHILRNILSYT
;
A
#
# COMPACT_ATOMS: atom_id res chain seq x y z
N MET A 1 63.71 -3.28 28.12
CA MET A 1 63.39 -1.84 28.18
C MET A 1 62.16 -1.69 27.29
N GLU A 2 60.99 -1.93 27.88
CA GLU A 2 59.71 -1.92 27.16
C GLU A 2 59.38 -0.46 26.81
N ASP A 3 59.09 -0.20 25.54
CA ASP A 3 58.86 1.13 25.00
C ASP A 3 57.51 1.68 25.50
N PRO A 4 57.47 2.77 26.28
CA PRO A 4 56.23 3.30 26.88
C PRO A 4 55.23 3.81 25.84
N ALA A 5 55.63 3.95 24.56
CA ALA A 5 54.76 4.36 23.47
C ALA A 5 53.77 3.27 23.03
N ALA A 6 54.08 1.97 23.23
CA ALA A 6 53.26 0.87 22.71
C ALA A 6 51.95 0.65 23.50
N SER A 7 51.89 1.08 24.77
CA SER A 7 50.71 0.90 25.64
C SER A 7 49.62 1.97 25.45
N ILE A 8 49.99 3.15 24.95
CA ILE A 8 49.09 4.32 24.82
C ILE A 8 48.33 4.31 23.47
N ALA A 9 48.91 3.73 22.43
CA ALA A 9 48.35 3.65 21.08
C ALA A 9 46.97 2.96 20.97
N PRO A 10 46.70 1.79 21.60
CA PRO A 10 45.41 1.11 21.45
C PRO A 10 44.24 1.88 22.09
N SER A 11 44.46 2.58 23.21
CA SER A 11 43.41 3.38 23.88
C SER A 11 42.98 4.60 23.06
N CYS A 12 43.91 5.24 22.38
CA CYS A 12 43.63 6.41 21.53
C CYS A 12 42.83 6.02 20.27
N LEU A 13 43.15 4.87 19.66
CA LEU A 13 42.40 4.34 18.51
C LEU A 13 40.96 3.95 18.87
N GLN A 14 40.76 3.38 20.06
CA GLN A 14 39.42 3.04 20.56
C GLN A 14 38.53 4.29 20.71
N LYS A 15 39.07 5.35 21.33
CA LYS A 15 38.36 6.63 21.51
C LYS A 15 38.00 7.27 20.18
N LYS A 16 38.93 7.24 19.22
CA LYS A 16 38.67 7.78 17.88
C LYS A 16 37.55 7.02 17.17
N LYS A 17 37.50 5.69 17.32
CA LYS A 17 36.43 4.86 16.76
C LYS A 17 35.08 5.17 17.40
N GLU A 18 35.02 5.33 18.71
CA GLU A 18 33.79 5.73 19.42
C GLU A 18 33.30 7.11 18.98
N GLU A 19 34.22 8.07 18.76
CA GLU A 19 33.90 9.41 18.30
C GLU A 19 33.38 9.41 16.84
N GLU A 20 33.95 8.56 15.97
CA GLU A 20 33.47 8.35 14.60
C GLU A 20 32.09 7.67 14.56
N GLU A 21 31.85 6.66 15.40
CA GLU A 21 30.55 6.00 15.54
C GLU A 21 29.50 6.96 16.08
N PHE A 22 29.84 7.77 17.09
CA PHE A 22 28.95 8.80 17.62
C PHE A 22 28.58 9.83 16.53
N ALA A 23 29.55 10.30 15.75
CA ALA A 23 29.32 11.24 14.67
C ALA A 23 28.45 10.63 13.55
N ALA A 24 28.61 9.33 13.25
CA ALA A 24 27.79 8.62 12.29
C ALA A 24 26.33 8.50 12.76
N LEU A 25 26.13 8.09 14.01
CA LEU A 25 24.79 7.98 14.63
C LEU A 25 24.09 9.34 14.68
N GLN A 26 24.81 10.41 15.01
CA GLN A 26 24.25 11.76 15.02
C GLN A 26 23.73 12.17 13.64
N LYS A 27 24.47 11.85 12.56
CA LYS A 27 24.03 12.12 11.19
C LYS A 27 22.78 11.32 10.82
N GLU A 28 22.71 10.06 11.25
CA GLU A 28 21.54 9.21 11.00
C GLU A 28 20.29 9.73 11.71
N VAL A 29 20.42 10.12 12.98
CA VAL A 29 19.30 10.72 13.74
C VAL A 29 18.80 11.99 13.06
N ILE A 30 19.70 12.87 12.59
CA ILE A 30 19.32 14.08 11.87
C ILE A 30 18.59 13.74 10.56
N ALA A 31 19.10 12.77 9.79
CA ALA A 31 18.47 12.33 8.56
C ALA A 31 17.05 11.77 8.80
N LEU A 32 16.90 10.92 9.82
CA LEU A 32 15.60 10.36 10.22
C LEU A 32 14.62 11.47 10.64
N HIS A 33 15.09 12.48 11.34
CA HIS A 33 14.26 13.61 11.76
C HIS A 33 13.80 14.46 10.56
N ILE A 34 14.67 14.66 9.55
CA ILE A 34 14.29 15.33 8.30
C ILE A 34 13.21 14.54 7.56
N ILE A 35 13.36 13.21 7.48
CA ILE A 35 12.38 12.32 6.83
C ILE A 35 11.04 12.37 7.58
N GLN A 36 11.05 12.25 8.91
CA GLN A 36 9.86 12.36 9.75
C GLN A 36 9.14 13.68 9.50
N ASN A 37 9.86 14.81 9.59
CA ASN A 37 9.28 16.13 9.39
C ASN A 37 8.72 16.31 7.98
N SER A 38 9.35 15.71 6.98
CA SER A 38 8.83 15.70 5.60
C SER A 38 7.51 14.93 5.51
N TYR A 39 7.39 13.76 6.14
CA TYR A 39 6.14 13.00 6.19
C TYR A 39 5.04 13.71 6.97
N GLU A 40 5.36 14.30 8.13
CA GLU A 40 4.41 15.07 8.92
C GLU A 40 3.89 16.28 8.15
N HIS A 41 4.77 16.98 7.44
CA HIS A 41 4.38 18.09 6.58
C HIS A 41 3.49 17.63 5.42
N MET A 42 3.81 16.53 4.73
CA MET A 42 2.92 15.96 3.70
C MET A 42 1.55 15.58 4.25
N LEU A 43 1.49 14.97 5.43
CA LEU A 43 0.23 14.62 6.11
C LEU A 43 -0.57 15.86 6.50
N GLN A 44 0.08 16.90 7.00
CA GLN A 44 -0.56 18.18 7.33
C GLN A 44 -1.08 18.87 6.07
N HIS A 45 -0.32 18.90 4.99
CA HIS A 45 -0.77 19.42 3.69
C HIS A 45 -1.93 18.61 3.13
N GLN A 46 -1.92 17.28 3.26
CA GLN A 46 -3.04 16.42 2.88
C GLN A 46 -4.30 16.70 3.70
N LYS A 47 -4.17 17.11 4.97
CA LYS A 47 -5.30 17.49 5.84
C LYS A 47 -5.76 18.93 5.62
N ALA A 48 -4.84 19.86 5.39
CA ALA A 48 -5.10 21.29 5.28
C ALA A 48 -5.54 21.71 3.86
N ASN A 49 -5.07 20.98 2.85
CA ASN A 49 -5.48 21.12 1.47
C ASN A 49 -5.91 19.74 0.98
N PRO A 50 -7.18 19.34 1.18
CA PRO A 50 -7.73 18.26 0.39
C PRO A 50 -7.70 18.79 -1.05
N GLY A 51 -6.65 18.46 -1.80
CA GLY A 51 -6.75 18.48 -3.26
C GLY A 51 -8.04 17.76 -3.65
N PRO A 52 -8.66 18.13 -4.79
CA PRO A 52 -10.07 17.90 -5.05
C PRO A 52 -10.52 16.55 -4.51
N GLU A 53 -11.52 16.61 -3.64
CA GLU A 53 -12.15 15.55 -2.85
C GLU A 53 -12.77 14.42 -3.73
N GLU A 54 -12.31 14.29 -4.98
CA GLU A 54 -12.87 13.54 -6.10
C GLU A 54 -12.34 12.10 -6.20
N ALA A 55 -11.39 11.68 -5.36
CA ALA A 55 -10.83 10.32 -5.42
C ALA A 55 -11.02 9.48 -4.14
N ARG A 56 -11.57 10.05 -3.08
CA ARG A 56 -11.85 9.32 -1.84
C ARG A 56 -13.34 9.07 -1.72
N LEU A 57 -13.80 7.99 -2.36
CA LEU A 57 -15.11 7.42 -2.06
C LEU A 57 -15.24 7.24 -0.55
N THR A 58 -16.35 7.70 0.03
CA THR A 58 -16.71 7.35 1.41
C THR A 58 -16.81 5.83 1.53
N ASP A 59 -16.64 5.29 2.73
CA ASP A 59 -16.78 3.84 2.90
C ASP A 59 -18.18 3.37 2.47
N ASP A 60 -19.22 4.16 2.75
CA ASP A 60 -20.58 3.92 2.26
C ASP A 60 -20.66 3.88 0.73
N ALA A 61 -19.99 4.81 0.02
CA ALA A 61 -19.94 4.79 -1.44
C ALA A 61 -19.18 3.57 -1.98
N LYS A 62 -18.12 3.13 -1.30
CA LYS A 62 -17.43 1.86 -1.64
C LYS A 62 -18.35 0.66 -1.44
N PHE A 63 -19.12 0.62 -0.35
CA PHE A 63 -20.07 -0.44 -0.08
C PHE A 63 -21.19 -0.48 -1.13
N GLN A 64 -21.73 0.67 -1.53
CA GLN A 64 -22.75 0.75 -2.59
C GLN A 64 -22.23 0.25 -3.94
N VAL A 65 -21.02 0.67 -4.31
CA VAL A 65 -20.32 0.18 -5.51
C VAL A 65 -20.13 -1.33 -5.47
N PHE A 66 -19.64 -1.86 -4.34
CA PHE A 66 -19.43 -3.29 -4.18
C PHE A 66 -20.75 -4.07 -4.22
N GLN A 67 -21.79 -3.56 -3.55
CA GLN A 67 -23.11 -4.17 -3.52
C GLN A 67 -23.71 -4.27 -4.92
N ALA A 68 -23.75 -3.16 -5.67
CA ALA A 68 -24.31 -3.16 -7.03
C ALA A 68 -23.57 -4.13 -7.96
N LEU A 69 -22.24 -4.20 -7.84
CA LEU A 69 -21.44 -5.17 -8.58
C LEU A 69 -21.81 -6.61 -8.21
N MET A 70 -21.87 -6.91 -6.92
CA MET A 70 -22.18 -8.25 -6.42
C MET A 70 -23.60 -8.69 -6.79
N ASP A 71 -24.57 -7.80 -6.68
CA ASP A 71 -25.98 -8.07 -7.02
C ASP A 71 -26.10 -8.43 -8.51
N GLU A 72 -25.48 -7.66 -9.41
CA GLU A 72 -25.51 -7.94 -10.85
C GLU A 72 -24.82 -9.26 -11.20
N MET A 73 -23.64 -9.53 -10.62
CA MET A 73 -22.95 -10.81 -10.84
C MET A 73 -23.77 -11.98 -10.33
N PHE A 74 -24.43 -11.85 -9.18
CA PHE A 74 -25.27 -12.90 -8.62
C PHE A 74 -26.53 -13.15 -9.47
N ILE A 75 -27.23 -12.08 -9.86
CA ILE A 75 -28.46 -12.14 -10.67
C ILE A 75 -28.20 -12.76 -12.03
N THR A 76 -27.06 -12.52 -12.64
CA THR A 76 -26.73 -13.11 -13.94
C THR A 76 -26.26 -14.55 -13.79
N PHE A 77 -25.47 -14.86 -12.76
CA PHE A 77 -24.95 -16.21 -12.51
C PHE A 77 -26.04 -17.24 -12.18
N GLN A 78 -27.12 -16.86 -11.49
CA GLN A 78 -28.24 -17.78 -11.17
C GLN A 78 -28.92 -18.40 -12.40
N HIS A 79 -28.74 -17.81 -13.59
CA HIS A 79 -29.31 -18.35 -14.84
C HIS A 79 -28.46 -19.48 -15.44
N ILE A 80 -27.27 -19.75 -14.89
CA ILE A 80 -26.37 -20.81 -15.36
C ILE A 80 -26.88 -22.17 -14.85
N PRO A 81 -27.04 -23.19 -15.71
CA PRO A 81 -27.40 -24.54 -15.29
C PRO A 81 -26.36 -25.15 -14.34
N MET A 82 -26.81 -25.68 -13.20
CA MET A 82 -25.95 -26.25 -12.16
C MET A 82 -26.19 -27.76 -11.89
N ASP A 83 -26.96 -28.43 -12.75
CA ASP A 83 -27.38 -29.82 -12.55
C ASP A 83 -26.20 -30.82 -12.51
N ASN A 84 -25.10 -30.50 -13.19
CA ASN A 84 -23.86 -31.27 -13.14
C ASN A 84 -22.67 -30.43 -13.60
N PHE A 85 -21.46 -30.92 -13.30
CA PHE A 85 -20.22 -30.23 -13.61
C PHE A 85 -20.04 -29.91 -15.10
N LYS A 86 -20.46 -30.80 -16.00
CA LYS A 86 -20.33 -30.59 -17.45
C LYS A 86 -21.20 -29.41 -17.91
N GLN A 87 -22.43 -29.31 -17.41
CA GLN A 87 -23.32 -28.19 -17.73
C GLN A 87 -22.86 -26.89 -17.08
N LEU A 88 -22.41 -26.93 -15.82
CA LEU A 88 -21.85 -25.77 -15.14
C LEU A 88 -20.67 -25.18 -15.91
N ILE A 89 -19.66 -25.98 -16.27
CA ILE A 89 -18.49 -25.48 -17.01
C ILE A 89 -18.88 -24.95 -18.40
N ALA A 90 -19.81 -25.61 -19.08
CA ALA A 90 -20.30 -25.16 -20.38
C ALA A 90 -21.05 -23.81 -20.30
N GLY A 91 -21.68 -23.49 -19.16
CA GLY A 91 -22.39 -22.22 -18.96
C GLY A 91 -21.55 -21.11 -18.30
N VAL A 92 -20.61 -21.46 -17.42
CA VAL A 92 -19.75 -20.49 -16.71
C VAL A 92 -18.79 -19.78 -17.64
N ILE A 93 -18.22 -20.48 -18.62
CA ILE A 93 -17.26 -19.85 -19.55
C ILE A 93 -17.94 -18.75 -20.38
N PRO A 94 -19.08 -19.00 -21.08
CA PRO A 94 -19.82 -17.95 -21.77
C PRO A 94 -20.26 -16.81 -20.83
N TRP A 95 -20.72 -17.13 -19.62
CA TRP A 95 -21.11 -16.11 -18.65
C TRP A 95 -19.96 -15.18 -18.27
N LEU A 96 -18.76 -15.71 -18.02
CA LEU A 96 -17.57 -14.89 -17.76
C LEU A 96 -17.24 -13.97 -18.94
N GLU A 97 -17.33 -14.50 -20.16
CA GLU A 97 -17.08 -13.74 -21.38
C GLU A 97 -18.14 -12.66 -21.64
N GLU A 98 -19.38 -12.86 -21.20
CA GLU A 98 -20.46 -11.90 -21.40
C GLU A 98 -20.53 -10.85 -20.29
N HIS A 99 -20.43 -11.25 -19.02
CA HIS A 99 -20.74 -10.42 -17.86
C HIS A 99 -19.51 -9.86 -17.13
N CYS A 100 -18.34 -10.49 -17.25
CA CYS A 100 -17.14 -10.09 -16.50
C CYS A 100 -16.14 -9.26 -17.31
N LYS A 101 -16.53 -8.74 -18.49
CA LYS A 101 -15.65 -7.88 -19.30
C LYS A 101 -15.42 -6.52 -18.62
N PRO A 102 -14.21 -5.93 -18.71
CA PRO A 102 -13.90 -4.67 -18.02
C PRO A 102 -14.80 -3.48 -18.37
N HIS A 103 -15.41 -3.45 -19.56
CA HIS A 103 -16.35 -2.38 -19.93
C HIS A 103 -17.75 -2.61 -19.35
N ILE A 104 -18.18 -3.87 -19.19
CA ILE A 104 -19.45 -4.23 -18.55
C ILE A 104 -19.38 -3.90 -17.06
N LEU A 105 -18.30 -4.31 -16.39
CA LEU A 105 -18.07 -4.00 -14.98
C LEU A 105 -18.07 -2.48 -14.74
N ARG A 106 -17.39 -1.70 -15.59
CA ARG A 106 -17.42 -0.23 -15.50
C ARG A 106 -18.79 0.38 -15.76
N ASN A 107 -19.59 -0.22 -16.64
CA ASN A 107 -20.95 0.24 -16.92
C ASN A 107 -21.82 0.09 -15.67
N ILE A 108 -21.75 -1.05 -14.97
CA ILE A 108 -22.46 -1.29 -13.69
C ILE A 108 -22.11 -0.19 -12.68
N LEU A 109 -20.84 0.18 -12.61
CA LEU A 109 -20.33 1.23 -11.71
C LEU A 109 -20.68 2.66 -12.15
N SER A 110 -21.14 2.87 -13.38
CA SER A 110 -21.52 4.21 -13.86
C SER A 110 -22.95 4.62 -13.48
N TYR A 111 -23.77 3.65 -13.01
CA TYR A 111 -25.15 3.88 -12.56
C TYR A 111 -25.27 4.03 -11.04
N THR A 112 -24.16 3.86 -10.30
CA THR A 112 -24.05 4.06 -8.85
C THR A 112 -23.32 5.36 -8.55
#